data_AF-A0A976CAY0-F1
#
_entry.id   AF-A0A976CAY0-F1
#
_cell.length_a   1.000
_cell.length_b   1.000
_cell.length_c   1.000
_cell.angle_alpha   90.00
_cell.angle_beta   90.00
_cell.angle_gamma   90.00
#
_symmetry.space_group_name_H-M   'P 1'
#
loop_
_entity.id
_entity.type
_entity.pdbx_description
1 polymer ?
#
loop_
_entity_poly.entity_id
_entity_poly.type
_entity_poly.pdbx_seq_one_letter_code
_entity_poly.pdbx_strand_id
1 'polypeptide(L)'
;MDYALIGSFASLTALEIVLGIDNVIFIALLVGHLPETQKNKARIIGLVLALLMRIGMLFGVAWIIGLKDPWLHVMGHGFSGKDLLMLAGGLFLLYKATDSIHNELTQEHVEHYQSYKGGFIATILQIVMIDIVFSFDSVITAVGITEHLPVIIAAMTIAMMVMLASSGMIAGFIAKHPTLKMLALSFVMMIGMLLVADSMHVEVPKAYIYSAMAFSLSVEILNLVVRKKRGK
;
A
#
# COMPACT_ATOMS: atom_id res chain seq x y z
N MET A 1 -35.55 2.59 -1.36
CA MET A 1 -34.15 2.16 -1.53
C MET A 1 -33.30 3.38 -1.26
N ASP A 2 -32.44 3.33 -0.26
CA ASP A 2 -31.72 4.52 0.22
C ASP A 2 -30.60 4.89 -0.76
N TYR A 3 -30.92 5.75 -1.74
CA TYR A 3 -30.01 6.11 -2.83
C TYR A 3 -28.70 6.72 -2.30
N ALA A 4 -28.74 7.38 -1.15
CA ALA A 4 -27.55 7.92 -0.48
C ALA A 4 -26.60 6.80 0.01
N LEU A 5 -27.15 5.70 0.49
CA LEU A 5 -26.39 4.55 0.99
C LEU A 5 -25.70 3.80 -0.15
N ILE A 6 -26.40 3.63 -1.28
CA ILE A 6 -25.83 3.05 -2.51
C ILE A 6 -24.74 3.96 -3.10
N GLY A 7 -24.97 5.27 -3.15
CA GLY A 7 -23.99 6.24 -3.62
C GLY A 7 -22.71 6.26 -2.79
N SER A 8 -22.85 6.22 -1.46
CA SER A 8 -21.73 6.16 -0.52
C SER A 8 -20.96 4.85 -0.66
N PHE A 9 -21.67 3.72 -0.73
CA PHE A 9 -21.08 2.40 -0.95
C PHE A 9 -20.26 2.35 -2.25
N ALA A 10 -20.83 2.83 -3.35
CA ALA A 10 -20.15 2.83 -4.65
C ALA A 10 -18.90 3.73 -4.64
N SER A 11 -19.01 4.93 -4.07
CA SER A 11 -17.90 5.88 -3.96
C SER A 11 -16.76 5.33 -3.10
N LEU A 12 -17.10 4.75 -1.94
CA LEU A 12 -16.14 4.10 -1.05
C LEU A 12 -15.47 2.91 -1.71
N THR A 13 -16.23 2.06 -2.39
CA THR A 13 -15.67 0.89 -3.08
C THR A 13 -14.71 1.33 -4.18
N ALA A 14 -15.06 2.35 -4.98
CA ALA A 14 -14.18 2.88 -6.02
C ALA A 14 -12.89 3.47 -5.42
N LEU A 15 -13.01 4.26 -4.36
CA LEU A 15 -11.86 4.87 -3.68
C LEU A 15 -10.94 3.80 -3.06
N GLU A 16 -11.50 2.81 -2.37
CA GLU A 16 -10.74 1.69 -1.79
C GLU A 16 -10.05 0.83 -2.86
N ILE A 17 -10.67 0.63 -4.03
CA ILE A 17 -10.02 -0.08 -5.13
C ILE A 17 -8.83 0.73 -5.66
N VAL A 18 -9.01 2.02 -5.91
CA VAL A 18 -7.93 2.89 -6.44
C VAL A 18 -6.76 2.94 -5.45
N LEU A 19 -7.04 3.15 -4.17
CA LEU A 19 -6.02 3.15 -3.11
C LEU A 19 -5.41 1.76 -2.88
N GLY A 20 -6.19 0.70 -3.08
CA GLY A 20 -5.77 -0.68 -2.85
C GLY A 20 -4.80 -1.24 -3.90
N ILE A 21 -4.76 -0.66 -5.11
CA ILE A 21 -3.83 -1.08 -6.16
C ILE A 21 -2.38 -0.94 -5.68
N ASP A 22 -2.04 0.17 -5.02
CA ASP A 22 -0.70 0.42 -4.51
C ASP A 22 -0.31 -0.61 -3.43
N ASN A 23 -1.25 -0.99 -2.56
CA ASN A 23 -1.06 -2.02 -1.55
C ASN A 23 -0.80 -3.40 -2.17
N VAL A 24 -1.52 -3.76 -3.24
CA VAL A 24 -1.30 -5.03 -3.95
C VAL A 24 0.07 -5.07 -4.64
N ILE A 25 0.46 -3.96 -5.28
CA ILE A 25 1.77 -3.82 -5.91
C ILE A 25 2.87 -3.97 -4.86
N PHE A 26 2.71 -3.30 -3.71
CA PHE A 26 3.65 -3.38 -2.61
C PHE A 26 3.79 -4.81 -2.05
N ILE A 27 2.66 -5.50 -1.82
CA ILE A 27 2.65 -6.91 -1.40
C ILE A 27 3.35 -7.79 -2.45
N ALA A 28 3.10 -7.56 -3.74
CA ALA A 28 3.75 -8.32 -4.81
C ALA A 28 5.27 -8.15 -4.81
N LEU A 29 5.77 -6.94 -4.52
CA LEU A 29 7.19 -6.65 -4.39
C LEU A 29 7.81 -7.33 -3.17
N LEU A 30 7.20 -7.19 -1.99
CA LEU A 30 7.69 -7.82 -0.76
C LEU A 30 7.73 -9.35 -0.87
N VAL A 31 6.73 -9.96 -1.49
CA VAL A 31 6.67 -11.42 -1.64
C VAL A 31 7.66 -11.91 -2.71
N GLY A 32 8.20 -11.02 -3.56
CA GLY A 32 9.08 -11.36 -4.67
C GLY A 32 10.35 -12.13 -4.27
N HIS A 33 10.87 -11.90 -3.06
CA HIS A 33 12.07 -12.57 -2.53
C HIS A 33 11.81 -13.97 -1.94
N LEU A 34 10.54 -14.36 -1.73
CA LEU A 34 10.21 -15.67 -1.18
C LEU A 34 10.33 -16.77 -2.24
N PRO A 35 10.49 -18.05 -1.85
CA PRO A 35 10.42 -19.16 -2.79
C PRO A 35 9.07 -19.18 -3.52
N GLU A 36 9.06 -19.53 -4.82
CA GLU A 36 7.84 -19.55 -5.67
C GLU A 36 6.66 -20.28 -5.03
N THR A 37 6.93 -21.38 -4.33
CA THR A 37 5.91 -22.21 -3.64
C THR A 37 5.23 -21.49 -2.47
N GLN A 38 5.89 -20.49 -1.89
CA GLN A 38 5.37 -19.69 -0.77
C GLN A 38 4.74 -18.37 -1.20
N LYS A 39 5.09 -17.84 -2.39
CA LYS A 39 4.66 -16.51 -2.84
C LYS A 39 3.15 -16.33 -2.81
N ASN A 40 2.41 -17.24 -3.43
CA ASN A 40 0.95 -17.15 -3.48
C ASN A 40 0.32 -17.24 -2.09
N LYS A 41 0.87 -18.11 -1.21
CA LYS A 41 0.40 -18.25 0.17
C LYS A 41 0.64 -16.98 0.98
N ALA A 42 1.85 -16.42 0.91
CA ALA A 42 2.21 -15.19 1.62
C ALA A 42 1.29 -14.02 1.20
N ARG A 43 0.98 -13.91 -0.09
CA ARG A 43 0.08 -12.89 -0.63
C ARG A 43 -1.35 -13.03 -0.11
N ILE A 44 -1.93 -14.22 -0.21
CA ILE A 44 -3.31 -14.46 0.24
C ILE A 44 -3.41 -14.24 1.75
N ILE A 45 -2.49 -14.82 2.52
CA ILE A 45 -2.48 -14.68 3.99
C ILE A 45 -2.26 -13.21 4.37
N GLY A 46 -1.31 -12.52 3.74
CA GLY A 46 -1.06 -11.10 3.96
C GLY A 46 -2.29 -10.23 3.68
N LEU A 47 -2.97 -10.44 2.55
CA LEU A 47 -4.18 -9.70 2.17
C LEU A 47 -5.36 -9.98 3.12
N VAL A 48 -5.56 -11.24 3.52
CA VAL A 48 -6.60 -11.59 4.49
C VAL A 48 -6.32 -10.97 5.85
N LEU A 49 -5.06 -11.03 6.33
CA LEU A 49 -4.67 -10.40 7.58
C LEU A 49 -4.80 -8.87 7.51
N ALA A 50 -4.44 -8.24 6.38
CA ALA A 50 -4.64 -6.82 6.15
C ALA A 50 -6.13 -6.43 6.25
N LEU A 51 -7.03 -7.20 5.63
CA LEU A 51 -8.48 -6.96 5.76
C LEU A 51 -8.95 -7.08 7.21
N LEU A 52 -8.52 -8.12 7.93
CA LEU A 52 -8.87 -8.30 9.33
C LEU A 52 -8.38 -7.15 10.19
N MET A 53 -7.15 -6.67 9.96
CA MET A 53 -6.60 -5.52 10.65
C MET A 53 -7.39 -4.25 10.33
N ARG A 54 -7.74 -3.99 9.08
CA ARG A 54 -8.59 -2.86 8.66
C ARG A 54 -9.95 -2.88 9.36
N ILE A 55 -10.61 -4.03 9.39
CA ILE A 55 -11.88 -4.19 10.10
C ILE A 55 -11.68 -3.96 11.62
N GLY A 56 -10.59 -4.49 12.20
CA GLY A 56 -10.24 -4.23 13.60
C GLY A 56 -10.04 -2.74 13.90
N MET A 57 -9.34 -2.03 13.01
CA MET A 57 -9.13 -0.59 13.09
C MET A 57 -10.43 0.21 13.00
N LEU A 58 -11.38 -0.23 12.17
CA LEU A 58 -12.72 0.38 12.11
C LEU A 58 -13.48 0.28 13.45
N PHE A 59 -13.42 -0.87 14.13
CA PHE A 59 -14.00 -0.99 15.47
C PHE A 59 -13.24 -0.15 16.51
N GLY A 60 -11.93 0.03 16.31
CA GLY A 60 -11.07 0.90 17.10
C GLY A 60 -11.03 2.35 16.64
N VAL A 61 -11.96 2.83 15.80
CA VAL A 61 -11.82 4.15 15.17
C VAL A 61 -11.74 5.30 16.17
N ALA A 62 -12.44 5.19 17.31
CA ALA A 62 -12.36 6.18 18.38
C ALA A 62 -10.93 6.31 18.93
N TRP A 63 -10.19 5.21 19.04
CA TRP A 63 -8.79 5.22 19.44
C TRP A 63 -7.89 5.83 18.35
N ILE A 64 -8.16 5.49 17.08
CA ILE A 64 -7.47 6.06 15.89
C ILE A 64 -7.63 7.58 15.82
N ILE A 65 -8.81 8.11 16.10
CA ILE A 65 -9.06 9.55 16.13
C ILE A 65 -8.24 10.18 17.26
N GLY A 66 -8.20 9.58 18.45
CA GLY A 66 -7.37 10.06 19.56
C GLY A 66 -5.86 10.03 19.27
N LEU A 67 -5.38 9.15 18.39
CA LEU A 67 -3.98 9.15 17.93
C LEU A 67 -3.61 10.37 17.10
N LYS A 68 -4.57 11.14 16.59
CA LYS A 68 -4.33 12.43 15.94
C LYS A 68 -4.15 13.58 16.93
N ASP A 69 -4.62 13.41 18.17
CA ASP A 69 -4.48 14.45 19.16
C ASP A 69 -2.99 14.59 19.54
N PRO A 70 -2.44 15.82 19.50
CA PRO A 70 -1.06 16.04 19.86
C PRO A 70 -0.88 15.78 21.36
N TRP A 71 0.03 14.87 21.69
CA TRP A 71 0.36 14.48 23.07
C TRP A 71 1.75 14.97 23.47
N LEU A 72 2.53 15.47 22.50
CA LEU A 72 3.87 15.99 22.71
C LEU A 72 4.07 17.22 21.82
N HIS A 73 4.62 18.30 22.36
CA HIS A 73 4.94 19.51 21.58
C HIS A 73 6.47 19.65 21.44
N VAL A 74 6.99 19.60 20.22
CA VAL A 74 8.41 19.88 19.91
C VAL A 74 8.48 21.11 19.02
N MET A 75 9.29 22.09 19.40
CA MET A 75 9.53 23.31 18.61
C MET A 75 8.25 24.02 18.13
N GLY A 76 7.20 24.05 18.96
CA GLY A 76 5.93 24.71 18.65
C GLY A 76 4.96 23.89 17.78
N HIS A 77 5.36 22.70 17.31
CA HIS A 77 4.50 21.77 16.59
C HIS A 77 4.01 20.65 17.51
N GLY A 78 2.71 20.35 17.48
CA GLY A 78 2.13 19.20 18.16
C GLY A 78 2.39 17.92 17.38
N PHE A 79 3.04 16.96 18.02
CA PHE A 79 3.26 15.62 17.51
C PHE A 79 2.21 14.67 18.08
N SER A 80 1.54 13.97 17.18
CA SER A 80 0.52 12.99 17.45
C SER A 80 1.08 11.56 17.32
N GLY A 81 0.35 10.57 17.80
CA GLY A 81 0.74 9.17 17.58
C GLY A 81 0.63 8.76 16.10
N LYS A 82 -0.27 9.40 15.34
CA LYS A 82 -0.34 9.30 13.88
C LYS A 82 0.99 9.73 13.24
N ASP A 83 1.54 10.86 13.67
CA ASP A 83 2.77 11.40 13.06
C ASP A 83 3.94 10.44 13.27
N LEU A 84 4.04 9.84 14.46
CA LEU A 84 5.07 8.83 14.74
C LEU A 84 4.87 7.57 13.87
N LEU A 85 3.62 7.11 13.71
CA LEU A 85 3.29 5.96 12.86
C LEU A 85 3.66 6.23 11.40
N MET A 86 3.29 7.40 10.89
CA MET A 86 3.58 7.83 9.52
C MET A 86 5.08 8.01 9.29
N LEU A 87 5.80 8.64 10.22
CA LEU A 87 7.24 8.82 10.14
C LEU A 87 7.97 7.47 10.11
N ALA A 88 7.62 6.57 11.04
CA ALA A 88 8.23 5.24 11.11
C ALA A 88 7.94 4.42 9.84
N GLY A 89 6.69 4.44 9.36
CA GLY A 89 6.31 3.77 8.12
C GLY A 89 6.99 4.37 6.89
N GLY A 90 7.04 5.69 6.79
CA GLY A 90 7.69 6.41 5.70
C GLY A 90 9.18 6.11 5.62
N LEU A 91 9.90 6.21 6.75
CA LEU A 91 11.32 5.85 6.83
C LEU A 91 11.57 4.37 6.48
N PHE A 92 10.69 3.47 6.96
CA PHE A 92 10.77 2.05 6.62
C PHE A 92 10.62 1.82 5.11
N LEU A 93 9.65 2.48 4.47
CA LEU A 93 9.42 2.37 3.02
C LEU A 93 10.58 2.95 2.21
N LEU A 94 11.13 4.09 2.63
CA LEU A 94 12.30 4.69 1.99
C LEU A 94 13.48 3.73 2.03
N TYR A 95 13.81 3.20 3.21
CA TYR A 95 14.87 2.21 3.36
C TYR A 95 14.64 0.99 2.46
N LYS A 96 13.43 0.42 2.49
CA LYS A 96 13.10 -0.78 1.69
C LYS A 96 13.09 -0.52 0.19
N ALA A 97 12.59 0.61 -0.25
CA ALA A 97 12.59 0.98 -1.66
C ALA A 97 14.03 1.18 -2.15
N THR A 98 14.86 1.90 -1.40
CA THR A 98 16.28 2.11 -1.73
C THR A 98 17.04 0.79 -1.79
N ASP A 99 16.90 -0.07 -0.79
CA ASP A 99 17.53 -1.40 -0.76
C ASP A 99 17.08 -2.26 -1.95
N SER A 100 15.78 -2.28 -2.24
CA SER A 100 15.22 -3.06 -3.35
C SER A 100 15.66 -2.52 -4.72
N ILE A 101 15.73 -1.20 -4.89
CA ILE A 101 16.24 -0.55 -6.11
C ILE A 101 17.73 -0.86 -6.29
N HIS A 102 18.52 -0.79 -5.22
CA HIS A 102 19.94 -1.13 -5.25
C HIS A 102 20.14 -2.58 -5.69
N ASN A 103 19.42 -3.53 -5.08
CA ASN A 103 19.50 -4.95 -5.43
C ASN A 103 19.09 -5.23 -6.89
N GLU A 104 18.06 -4.54 -7.40
CA GLU A 104 17.63 -4.67 -8.79
C GLU A 104 18.70 -4.16 -9.78
N LEU A 105 19.42 -3.09 -9.42
CA LEU A 105 20.46 -2.49 -10.25
C LEU A 105 21.76 -3.30 -10.26
N THR A 106 22.17 -3.83 -9.10
CA THR A 106 23.44 -4.56 -8.95
C THR A 106 23.36 -5.98 -9.55
N GLN A 107 22.15 -6.50 -9.80
CA GLN A 107 21.89 -7.91 -10.19
C GLN A 107 22.54 -8.95 -9.28
N GLU A 108 23.04 -8.53 -8.11
CA GLU A 108 23.47 -9.44 -7.06
C GLU A 108 22.24 -10.26 -6.68
N HIS A 109 22.18 -11.46 -7.24
CA HIS A 109 21.42 -12.55 -6.67
C HIS A 109 22.14 -12.84 -5.37
N VAL A 110 21.86 -12.06 -4.33
CA VAL A 110 22.41 -12.32 -3.01
C VAL A 110 21.88 -13.69 -2.62
N GLU A 111 22.73 -14.70 -2.74
CA GLU A 111 22.56 -16.06 -2.25
C GLU A 111 22.54 -16.10 -0.71
N HIS A 112 21.79 -15.18 -0.08
CA HIS A 112 21.43 -15.31 1.33
C HIS A 112 20.01 -15.82 1.42
N TYR A 113 19.86 -17.11 1.09
CA TYR A 113 18.79 -17.95 1.61
C TYR A 113 18.98 -18.14 3.12
N GLN A 114 18.73 -17.08 3.89
CA GLN A 114 18.49 -17.19 5.33
C GLN A 114 17.13 -17.87 5.52
N SER A 115 17.19 -19.17 5.81
CA SER A 115 16.21 -20.00 6.52
C SER A 115 14.72 -19.78 6.18
N TYR A 116 14.17 -20.79 5.48
CA TYR A 116 12.81 -21.00 4.97
C TYR A 116 11.61 -20.67 5.90
N LYS A 117 11.84 -20.29 7.16
CA LYS A 117 10.81 -19.91 8.14
C LYS A 117 10.92 -18.46 8.62
N GLY A 118 12.13 -17.89 8.68
CA GLY A 118 12.35 -16.50 9.12
C GLY A 118 11.81 -15.49 8.12
N GLY A 119 12.07 -15.72 6.82
CA GLY A 119 11.61 -14.83 5.76
C GLY A 119 10.10 -14.77 5.64
N PHE A 120 9.40 -15.92 5.65
CA PHE A 120 7.95 -15.95 5.42
C PHE A 120 7.14 -15.17 6.46
N ILE A 121 7.40 -15.41 7.75
CA ILE A 121 6.72 -14.72 8.84
C ILE A 121 7.10 -13.23 8.83
N ALA A 122 8.39 -12.92 8.63
CA ALA A 122 8.83 -11.53 8.53
C ALA A 122 8.15 -10.78 7.38
N THR A 123 7.99 -11.40 6.20
CA THR A 123 7.26 -10.81 5.07
C THR A 123 5.80 -10.55 5.43
N ILE A 124 5.11 -11.50 6.09
CA ILE A 124 3.72 -11.30 6.52
C ILE A 124 3.62 -10.14 7.52
N LEU A 125 4.52 -10.08 8.52
CA LEU A 125 4.55 -8.99 9.48
C LEU A 125 4.82 -7.63 8.82
N GLN A 126 5.70 -7.58 7.82
CA GLN A 126 5.94 -6.36 7.04
C GLN A 126 4.70 -5.93 6.27
N ILE A 127 4.01 -6.87 5.60
CA ILE A 127 2.75 -6.57 4.90
C ILE A 127 1.72 -5.96 5.85
N VAL A 128 1.52 -6.58 7.01
CA VAL A 128 0.56 -6.10 8.02
C VAL A 128 0.96 -4.74 8.57
N MET A 129 2.24 -4.56 8.94
CA MET A 129 2.74 -3.29 9.46
C MET A 129 2.49 -2.14 8.48
N ILE A 130 2.74 -2.37 7.19
CA ILE A 130 2.63 -1.33 6.17
C ILE A 130 1.18 -1.08 5.80
N ASP A 131 0.34 -2.13 5.75
CA ASP A 131 -1.08 -1.92 5.58
C ASP A 131 -1.68 -1.11 6.74
N ILE A 132 -1.22 -1.29 8.00
CA ILE A 132 -1.64 -0.44 9.12
C ILE A 132 -1.32 1.03 8.86
N VAL A 133 -0.09 1.33 8.41
CA VAL A 133 0.32 2.71 8.12
C VAL A 133 -0.55 3.32 7.01
N PHE A 134 -0.81 2.59 5.92
CA PHE A 134 -1.62 3.09 4.81
C PHE A 134 -3.12 3.17 5.12
N SER A 135 -3.63 2.17 5.83
CA SER A 135 -5.05 2.10 6.17
C SER A 135 -5.44 3.08 7.26
N PHE A 136 -4.52 3.61 8.05
CA PHE A 136 -4.82 4.63 9.05
C PHE A 136 -5.54 5.84 8.41
N ASP A 137 -5.00 6.36 7.32
CA ASP A 137 -5.59 7.49 6.59
C ASP A 137 -6.85 7.09 5.80
N SER A 138 -6.85 5.90 5.19
CA SER A 138 -7.99 5.44 4.39
C SER A 138 -9.21 5.18 5.26
N VAL A 139 -9.03 4.57 6.44
CA VAL A 139 -10.09 4.33 7.43
C VAL A 139 -10.69 5.65 7.92
N ILE A 140 -9.87 6.64 8.23
CA ILE A 140 -10.38 7.95 8.68
C ILE A 140 -11.14 8.65 7.56
N THR A 141 -10.64 8.57 6.32
CA THR A 141 -11.33 9.13 5.16
C THR A 141 -12.68 8.44 4.93
N ALA A 142 -12.73 7.11 5.06
CA ALA A 142 -13.96 6.34 4.90
C ALA A 142 -15.02 6.71 5.95
N VAL A 143 -14.62 6.85 7.21
CA VAL A 143 -15.51 7.28 8.31
C VAL A 143 -15.92 8.74 8.16
N GLY A 144 -15.11 9.57 7.50
CA GLY A 144 -15.50 10.94 7.12
C GLY A 144 -16.53 11.01 6.00
N ILE A 145 -16.67 9.96 5.17
CA ILE A 145 -17.65 9.90 4.07
C ILE A 145 -19.01 9.38 4.55
N THR A 146 -19.03 8.39 5.45
CA THR A 146 -20.28 7.83 5.98
C THR A 146 -20.13 7.34 7.42
N GLU A 147 -21.17 7.52 8.22
CA GLU A 147 -21.24 6.97 9.58
C GLU A 147 -21.72 5.51 9.60
N HIS A 148 -22.15 4.97 8.45
CA HIS A 148 -22.67 3.60 8.36
C HIS A 148 -21.54 2.57 8.30
N LEU A 149 -21.09 2.12 9.48
CA LEU A 149 -20.02 1.13 9.61
C LEU A 149 -20.18 -0.14 8.72
N PRO A 150 -21.38 -0.75 8.60
CA PRO A 150 -21.56 -1.92 7.72
C PRO A 150 -21.28 -1.61 6.24
N VAL A 151 -21.54 -0.38 5.79
CA VAL A 151 -21.28 0.05 4.41
C VAL A 151 -19.79 0.13 4.14
N ILE A 152 -19.03 0.70 5.08
CA ILE A 152 -17.57 0.78 5.00
C ILE A 152 -16.97 -0.62 4.96
N ILE A 153 -17.37 -1.50 5.89
CA ILE A 153 -16.87 -2.88 5.95
C ILE A 153 -17.20 -3.63 4.65
N ALA A 154 -18.42 -3.50 4.13
CA ALA A 154 -18.81 -4.13 2.87
C ALA A 154 -17.97 -3.61 1.69
N ALA A 155 -17.75 -2.30 1.60
CA ALA A 155 -16.95 -1.68 0.54
C ALA A 155 -15.50 -2.16 0.59
N MET A 156 -14.87 -2.14 1.77
CA MET A 156 -13.50 -2.63 1.96
C MET A 156 -13.37 -4.12 1.65
N THR A 157 -14.35 -4.93 2.06
CA THR A 157 -14.35 -6.37 1.80
C THR A 157 -14.46 -6.65 0.30
N ILE A 158 -15.34 -5.96 -0.41
CA ILE A 158 -15.51 -6.14 -1.85
C ILE A 158 -14.26 -5.66 -2.62
N ALA A 159 -13.72 -4.49 -2.26
CA ALA A 159 -12.46 -4.02 -2.82
C ALA A 159 -11.33 -5.04 -2.59
N MET A 160 -11.23 -5.61 -1.37
CA MET A 160 -10.25 -6.64 -1.05
C MET A 160 -10.44 -7.93 -1.85
N MET A 161 -11.67 -8.35 -2.12
CA MET A 161 -11.93 -9.52 -2.95
C MET A 161 -11.47 -9.30 -4.40
N VAL A 162 -11.70 -8.11 -4.95
CA VAL A 162 -11.18 -7.72 -6.27
C VAL A 162 -9.66 -7.69 -6.29
N MET A 163 -9.04 -7.15 -5.24
CA MET A 163 -7.59 -7.17 -5.06
C MET A 163 -7.03 -8.58 -4.98
N LEU A 164 -7.60 -9.46 -4.14
CA LEU A 164 -7.20 -10.86 -4.01
C LEU A 164 -7.24 -11.58 -5.36
N ALA A 165 -8.35 -11.45 -6.10
CA ALA A 165 -8.54 -12.08 -7.40
C ALA A 165 -7.52 -11.58 -8.46
N SER A 166 -7.18 -10.29 -8.44
CA SER A 166 -6.25 -9.68 -9.40
C SER A 166 -4.78 -9.79 -8.99
N SER A 167 -4.49 -9.94 -7.69
CA SER A 167 -3.15 -9.88 -7.13
C SER A 167 -2.21 -10.93 -7.74
N GLY A 168 -2.73 -12.13 -8.01
CA GLY A 168 -2.11 -13.21 -8.80
C GLY A 168 -1.46 -12.70 -10.08
N MET A 169 -2.32 -12.11 -10.91
CA MET A 169 -2.01 -11.58 -12.24
C MET A 169 -1.08 -10.38 -12.16
N ILE A 170 -1.34 -9.43 -11.26
CA ILE A 170 -0.54 -8.21 -11.10
C ILE A 170 0.91 -8.57 -10.75
N ALA A 171 1.12 -9.46 -9.78
CA ALA A 171 2.47 -9.85 -9.39
C ALA A 171 3.22 -10.59 -10.52
N GLY A 172 2.53 -11.47 -11.25
CA GLY A 172 3.11 -12.16 -12.40
C GLY A 172 3.45 -11.20 -13.54
N PHE A 173 2.66 -10.15 -13.73
CA PHE A 173 2.90 -9.11 -14.72
C PHE A 173 4.11 -8.24 -14.34
N ILE A 174 4.20 -7.79 -13.09
CA ILE A 174 5.36 -7.03 -12.57
C ILE A 174 6.64 -7.86 -12.69
N ALA A 175 6.61 -9.16 -12.35
CA ALA A 175 7.77 -10.04 -12.45
C ALA A 175 8.28 -10.21 -13.89
N LYS A 176 7.39 -10.15 -14.89
CA LYS A 176 7.74 -10.26 -16.32
C LYS A 176 8.28 -8.97 -16.93
N HIS A 177 8.05 -7.83 -16.28
CA HIS A 177 8.36 -6.50 -16.81
C HIS A 177 9.24 -5.72 -15.83
N PRO A 178 10.58 -5.77 -15.97
CA PRO A 178 11.52 -5.11 -15.05
C PRO A 178 11.29 -3.60 -14.90
N THR A 179 10.90 -2.92 -15.98
CA THR A 179 10.57 -1.49 -15.97
C THR A 179 9.34 -1.19 -15.09
N LEU A 180 8.33 -2.06 -15.09
CA LEU A 180 7.19 -1.95 -14.17
C LEU A 180 7.57 -2.24 -12.72
N LYS A 181 8.51 -3.17 -12.48
CA LYS A 181 9.05 -3.43 -11.14
C LYS A 181 9.78 -2.19 -10.60
N MET A 182 10.62 -1.55 -11.41
CA MET A 182 11.30 -0.31 -11.05
C MET A 182 10.33 0.86 -10.84
N LEU A 183 9.30 0.96 -11.68
CA LEU A 183 8.23 1.96 -11.53
C LEU A 183 7.50 1.76 -10.19
N ALA A 184 7.13 0.53 -9.87
CA ALA A 184 6.49 0.18 -8.61
C ALA A 184 7.36 0.53 -7.40
N LEU A 185 8.66 0.18 -7.42
CA LEU A 185 9.61 0.56 -6.37
C LEU A 185 9.73 2.08 -6.21
N SER A 186 9.68 2.82 -7.32
CA SER A 186 9.70 4.28 -7.31
C SER A 186 8.44 4.87 -6.68
N PHE A 187 7.27 4.25 -6.91
CA PHE A 187 6.03 4.62 -6.22
C PHE A 187 6.10 4.36 -4.72
N VAL A 188 6.66 3.22 -4.30
CA VAL A 188 6.89 2.92 -2.88
C VAL A 188 7.78 3.99 -2.23
N MET A 189 8.86 4.39 -2.91
CA MET A 189 9.74 5.47 -2.44
C MET A 189 9.00 6.80 -2.32
N MET A 190 8.22 7.19 -3.34
CA MET A 190 7.44 8.42 -3.34
C MET A 190 6.40 8.45 -2.22
N ILE A 191 5.70 7.34 -2.00
CA ILE A 191 4.75 7.21 -0.88
C ILE A 191 5.48 7.27 0.47
N GLY A 192 6.67 6.66 0.56
CA GLY A 192 7.54 6.81 1.74
C GLY A 192 7.89 8.27 2.04
N MET A 193 8.24 9.05 1.00
CA MET A 193 8.48 10.49 1.13
C MET A 193 7.21 11.24 1.57
N LEU A 194 6.06 10.90 0.99
CA LEU A 194 4.77 11.50 1.35
C LEU A 194 4.45 11.29 2.84
N LEU A 195 4.64 10.08 3.35
CA LEU A 195 4.39 9.79 4.77
C LEU A 195 5.33 10.55 5.70
N VAL A 196 6.61 10.69 5.33
CA VAL A 196 7.55 11.52 6.08
C VAL A 196 7.12 12.99 6.05
N ALA A 197 6.71 13.51 4.89
CA ALA A 197 6.21 14.88 4.77
C ALA A 197 4.95 15.11 5.62
N ASP A 198 3.96 14.20 5.53
CA ASP A 198 2.73 14.25 6.31
C ASP A 198 3.03 14.21 7.83
N SER A 199 4.00 13.40 8.27
CA SER A 199 4.41 13.34 9.68
C SER A 199 5.08 14.63 10.19
N MET A 200 5.61 15.44 9.28
CA MET A 200 6.20 16.74 9.57
C MET A 200 5.20 17.88 9.36
N HIS A 201 3.90 17.58 9.25
CA HIS A 201 2.82 18.54 8.99
C HIS A 201 2.98 19.29 7.65
N VAL A 202 3.71 18.71 6.71
CA VAL A 202 3.82 19.21 5.34
C VAL A 202 2.80 18.46 4.49
N GLU A 203 1.60 19.01 4.38
CA GLU A 203 0.53 18.38 3.61
C GLU A 203 0.78 18.53 2.11
N VAL A 204 0.99 17.39 1.44
CA VAL A 204 1.04 17.34 -0.02
C VAL A 204 -0.31 16.86 -0.55
N PRO A 205 -1.00 17.62 -1.42
CA PRO A 205 -2.27 17.18 -1.96
C PRO A 205 -2.13 15.84 -2.69
N LYS A 206 -2.83 14.82 -2.20
CA LYS A 206 -2.77 13.44 -2.73
C LYS A 206 -3.11 13.36 -4.23
N ALA A 207 -3.92 14.30 -4.73
CA ALA A 207 -4.24 14.42 -6.15
C ALA A 207 -2.99 14.60 -7.03
N TYR A 208 -1.97 15.33 -6.58
CA TYR A 208 -0.72 15.48 -7.34
C TYR A 208 0.06 14.17 -7.41
N ILE A 209 0.11 13.44 -6.30
CA ILE A 209 0.76 12.13 -6.23
C ILE A 209 0.07 11.14 -7.16
N TYR A 210 -1.25 11.01 -7.07
CA TYR A 210 -2.00 10.10 -7.93
C TYR A 210 -1.95 10.50 -9.40
N SER A 211 -1.93 11.80 -9.71
CA SER A 211 -1.74 12.27 -11.09
C SER A 211 -0.36 11.89 -11.62
N ALA A 212 0.70 12.03 -10.81
CA ALA A 212 2.05 11.62 -11.18
C ALA A 212 2.16 10.10 -11.40
N MET A 213 1.53 9.30 -10.53
CA MET A 213 1.49 7.84 -10.66
C MET A 213 0.75 7.41 -11.94
N ALA A 214 -0.43 7.97 -12.17
CA ALA A 214 -1.23 7.68 -13.37
C ALA A 214 -0.50 8.10 -14.66
N PHE A 215 0.15 9.27 -14.66
CA PHE A 215 0.95 9.73 -15.78
C PHE A 215 2.13 8.78 -16.05
N SER A 216 2.90 8.44 -15.01
CA SER A 216 4.07 7.56 -15.15
C SER A 216 3.69 6.16 -15.62
N LEU A 217 2.59 5.61 -15.09
CA LEU A 217 2.03 4.33 -15.56
C LEU A 217 1.58 4.41 -17.02
N SER A 218 0.96 5.52 -17.43
CA SER A 218 0.53 5.72 -18.82
C SER A 218 1.74 5.76 -19.77
N VAL A 219 2.79 6.47 -19.40
CA VAL A 219 4.06 6.50 -20.16
C VAL A 219 4.67 5.09 -20.23
N GLU A 220 4.66 4.34 -19.14
CA GLU A 220 5.19 2.98 -19.12
C GLU A 220 4.36 2.01 -19.98
N ILE A 221 3.04 2.14 -19.98
CA ILE A 221 2.16 1.37 -20.89
C ILE A 221 2.53 1.67 -22.35
N LEU A 222 2.73 2.95 -22.71
CA LEU A 222 3.16 3.31 -24.06
C LEU A 222 4.53 2.69 -24.39
N ASN A 223 5.49 2.71 -23.45
CA ASN A 223 6.79 2.08 -23.63
C ASN A 223 6.67 0.57 -23.88
N LEU A 224 5.84 -0.12 -23.11
CA LEU A 224 5.58 -1.56 -23.30
C LEU A 224 4.96 -1.86 -24.67
N VAL A 225 4.00 -1.05 -25.12
CA VAL A 225 3.38 -1.18 -26.45
C VAL A 225 4.41 -0.95 -27.56
N VAL A 226 5.23 0.09 -27.46
CA VAL A 226 6.29 0.39 -28.43
C VAL A 226 7.33 -0.73 -28.47
N ARG A 227 7.77 -1.23 -27.31
CA ARG A 227 8.74 -2.34 -27.22
C ARG A 227 8.20 -3.62 -27.84
N LYS A 228 6.90 -3.92 -27.65
CA LYS A 228 6.24 -5.06 -28.31
C LYS A 228 6.19 -4.89 -29.85
N LYS A 229 5.99 -3.67 -30.34
CA LYS A 229 5.97 -3.37 -31.80
C LYS A 229 7.36 -3.37 -32.43
N ARG A 230 8.39 -2.92 -31.69
CA ARG A 230 9.80 -2.91 -32.12
C ARG A 230 10.51 -4.25 -31.91
N GLY A 231 9.92 -5.17 -31.15
CA GLY A 231 10.39 -6.55 -30.95
C GLY A 231 10.01 -7.51 -32.09
N LYS A 232 9.93 -6.99 -33.33
CA LYS A 232 10.18 -7.74 -34.56
C LYS A 232 11.52 -7.27 -35.10
#